data_AF-A0A3P9PVS3-F1
#
_entry.id   AF-A0A3P9PVS3-F1
#
_cell.length_a   1.000
_cell.length_b   1.000
_cell.length_c   1.000
_cell.angle_alpha   90.00
_cell.angle_beta   90.00
_cell.angle_gamma   90.00
#
_symmetry.space_group_name_H-M   'P 1'
#
loop_
_entity.id
_entity.type
_entity.pdbx_description
1 polymer ?
#
loop_
_entity_poly.entity_id
_entity_poly.type
_entity_poly.pdbx_seq_one_letter_code
_entity_poly.pdbx_strand_id
1 'polypeptide(L)'
;LIKYDGFDCVYGLELYADERVVGLEVLPDRVAQARVSDSLLAETMIGKAVEHMFETEDGPKEEWRGMVLARAPIMTTWFYITYEKDPVRVWIRSRFGSGSGPDENVAAEREPGEVVDSLVGKQVEYAKEDGGKRSGMVIHQVEAKPSVYFIKFDDDFHIYVYDLVKTS
;
A
#
# COMPACT_ATOMS: atom_id res chain seq x y z
N LEU A 1 -11.77 -1.09 -1.27
CA LEU A 1 -10.48 -1.76 -1.51
C LEU A 1 -10.66 -3.25 -1.29
N ILE A 2 -10.06 -4.08 -2.12
CA ILE A 2 -10.24 -5.53 -2.16
C ILE A 2 -8.87 -6.20 -2.20
N LYS A 3 -8.70 -7.24 -1.39
CA LYS A 3 -7.59 -8.18 -1.46
C LYS A 3 -8.11 -9.49 -2.01
N TYR A 4 -7.68 -9.86 -3.21
CA TYR A 4 -8.04 -11.15 -3.82
C TYR A 4 -7.14 -12.27 -3.30
N ASP A 5 -7.71 -13.46 -3.16
CA ASP A 5 -6.95 -14.66 -2.78
C ASP A 5 -5.91 -14.99 -3.86
N GLY A 6 -4.69 -15.32 -3.43
CA GLY A 6 -3.57 -15.61 -4.34
C GLY A 6 -2.82 -14.40 -4.91
N PHE A 7 -3.34 -13.18 -4.77
CA PHE A 7 -2.69 -11.96 -5.26
C PHE A 7 -2.18 -11.07 -4.13
N ASP A 8 -0.93 -10.60 -4.19
CA ASP A 8 -0.36 -9.76 -3.14
C ASP A 8 -0.68 -8.25 -3.31
N CYS A 9 -1.29 -7.84 -4.42
CA CYS A 9 -1.73 -6.45 -4.64
C CYS A 9 -3.09 -6.13 -4.01
N VAL A 10 -3.30 -4.84 -3.70
CA VAL A 10 -4.61 -4.30 -3.29
C VAL A 10 -5.29 -3.60 -4.46
N TYR A 11 -6.58 -3.88 -4.62
CA TYR A 11 -7.38 -3.42 -5.75
C TYR A 11 -8.48 -2.45 -5.31
N GLY A 12 -8.71 -1.39 -6.08
CA GLY A 12 -9.81 -0.45 -5.94
C GLY A 12 -10.80 -0.63 -7.08
N LEU A 13 -11.97 -1.20 -6.79
CA LEU A 13 -13.06 -1.36 -7.74
C LEU A 13 -14.34 -0.78 -7.17
N GLU A 14 -15.14 -0.16 -8.03
CA GLU A 14 -16.49 0.30 -7.73
C GLU A 14 -17.48 -0.86 -7.95
N LEU A 15 -17.49 -1.82 -7.02
CA LEU A 15 -18.17 -3.12 -7.18
C LEU A 15 -19.63 -3.08 -7.67
N TYR A 16 -20.38 -2.02 -7.39
CA TYR A 16 -21.78 -1.87 -7.80
C TYR A 16 -21.97 -1.10 -9.11
N ALA A 17 -20.94 -0.40 -9.58
CA ALA A 17 -20.99 0.43 -10.78
C ALA A 17 -20.15 -0.12 -11.94
N ASP A 18 -19.14 -0.96 -11.63
CA ASP A 18 -18.25 -1.56 -12.61
C ASP A 18 -18.93 -2.71 -13.36
N GLU A 19 -19.20 -2.51 -14.65
CA GLU A 19 -19.89 -3.48 -15.52
C GLU A 19 -19.13 -4.82 -15.67
N ARG A 20 -17.82 -4.83 -15.38
CA ARG A 20 -17.01 -6.06 -15.42
C ARG A 20 -17.29 -6.97 -14.22
N VAL A 21 -17.87 -6.43 -13.15
CA VAL A 21 -18.24 -7.19 -11.95
C VAL A 21 -19.61 -7.78 -12.15
N VAL A 22 -19.67 -9.11 -12.26
CA VAL A 22 -20.90 -9.88 -12.43
C VAL A 22 -21.06 -10.89 -11.31
N GLY A 23 -22.30 -11.15 -10.88
CA GLY A 23 -22.59 -12.17 -9.87
C GLY A 23 -21.98 -11.89 -8.49
N LEU A 24 -21.89 -10.61 -8.08
CA LEU A 24 -21.36 -10.24 -6.78
C LEU A 24 -22.22 -10.85 -5.66
N GLU A 25 -21.62 -11.74 -4.88
CA GLU A 25 -22.23 -12.39 -3.72
C GLU A 25 -21.31 -12.27 -2.49
N VAL A 26 -21.91 -12.06 -1.32
CA VAL A 26 -21.19 -12.05 -0.05
C VAL A 26 -21.17 -13.48 0.49
N LEU A 27 -19.98 -14.06 0.57
CA LEU A 27 -19.80 -15.41 1.13
C LEU A 27 -20.13 -15.42 2.64
N PRO A 28 -20.65 -16.55 3.17
CA PRO A 28 -21.00 -16.67 4.58
C PRO A 28 -19.77 -16.76 5.50
N ASP A 29 -18.61 -17.09 4.94
CA ASP A 29 -17.36 -17.24 5.68
C ASP A 29 -16.90 -15.90 6.25
N ARG A 30 -16.47 -15.93 7.51
CA ARG A 30 -15.88 -14.77 8.17
C ARG A 30 -14.37 -14.82 7.99
N VAL A 31 -13.78 -13.68 7.66
CA VAL A 31 -12.32 -13.52 7.69
C VAL A 31 -11.82 -13.88 9.09
N ALA A 32 -10.95 -14.88 9.17
CA ALA A 32 -10.40 -15.35 10.44
C ALA A 32 -9.64 -14.20 11.13
N GLN A 33 -10.08 -13.83 12.34
CA GLN A 33 -9.35 -12.91 13.19
C GLN A 33 -8.15 -13.64 13.80
N ALA A 34 -7.02 -13.62 13.09
CA ALA A 34 -5.76 -14.05 13.68
C ALA A 34 -5.32 -13.02 14.74
N ARG A 35 -4.97 -13.51 15.94
CA ARG A 35 -4.32 -12.66 16.95
C ARG A 35 -2.93 -12.30 16.45
N VAL A 36 -2.60 -11.01 16.50
CA VAL A 36 -1.22 -10.58 16.25
C VAL A 36 -0.37 -11.05 17.40
N SER A 37 0.59 -11.92 17.09
CA SER A 37 1.48 -12.54 18.08
C SER A 37 2.37 -11.52 18.79
N ASP A 38 2.73 -10.44 18.08
CA ASP A 38 3.62 -9.38 18.56
C ASP A 38 3.14 -8.01 18.05
N SER A 39 2.20 -7.39 18.77
CA SER A 39 1.60 -6.12 18.32
C SER A 39 2.59 -4.96 18.42
N LEU A 40 3.55 -5.02 19.35
CA LEU A 40 4.54 -3.99 19.52
C LEU A 40 5.49 -3.97 18.33
N LEU A 41 5.99 -5.14 17.91
CA LEU A 41 6.80 -5.24 16.69
C LEU A 41 6.01 -4.73 15.48
N ALA A 42 4.75 -5.15 15.32
CA ALA A 42 3.89 -4.70 14.23
C ALA A 42 3.75 -3.17 14.16
N GLU A 43 3.61 -2.49 15.30
CA GLU A 43 3.54 -1.04 15.36
C GLU A 43 4.88 -0.37 15.05
N THR A 44 5.99 -0.92 15.52
CA THR A 44 7.34 -0.39 15.24
C THR A 44 7.75 -0.49 13.78
N MET A 45 7.16 -1.42 13.03
CA MET A 45 7.41 -1.59 11.59
C MET A 45 6.79 -0.47 10.75
N ILE A 46 5.72 0.19 11.22
CA ILE A 46 4.99 1.15 10.40
C ILE A 46 5.87 2.39 10.15
N GLY A 47 6.00 2.78 8.88
CA GLY A 47 6.88 3.85 8.43
C GLY A 47 8.35 3.45 8.26
N LYS A 48 8.71 2.18 8.54
CA LYS A 48 10.09 1.69 8.36
C LYS A 48 10.35 1.23 6.94
N ALA A 49 11.58 1.48 6.49
CA ALA A 49 12.14 0.80 5.34
C ALA A 49 12.35 -0.68 5.66
N VAL A 50 12.06 -1.53 4.69
CA VAL A 50 12.18 -2.98 4.78
C VAL A 50 12.82 -3.53 3.52
N GLU A 51 13.62 -4.57 3.68
CA GLU A 51 14.18 -5.36 2.59
C GLU A 51 13.38 -6.66 2.49
N HIS A 52 12.88 -6.96 1.29
CA HIS A 52 12.08 -8.16 1.04
C HIS A 52 12.76 -9.03 0.00
N MET A 53 13.06 -10.27 0.38
CA MET A 53 13.52 -11.30 -0.55
C MET A 53 12.33 -11.97 -1.23
N PHE A 54 12.22 -11.80 -2.54
CA PHE A 54 11.31 -12.51 -3.42
C PHE A 54 11.99 -13.78 -3.95
N GLU A 55 11.28 -14.90 -3.90
CA GLU A 55 11.71 -16.14 -4.56
C GLU A 55 11.30 -16.06 -6.03
N THR A 56 12.27 -16.23 -6.93
CA THR A 56 12.02 -16.30 -8.38
C THR A 56 11.87 -17.76 -8.80
N GLU A 57 11.03 -18.04 -9.80
CA GLU A 57 10.68 -19.43 -10.19
C GLU A 57 11.91 -20.28 -10.56
N ASP A 58 12.94 -19.68 -11.16
CA ASP A 58 14.14 -20.39 -11.64
C ASP A 58 15.47 -19.66 -11.32
N GLY A 59 15.47 -18.69 -10.40
CA GLY A 59 16.58 -17.76 -10.21
C GLY A 59 17.03 -17.54 -8.76
N PRO A 60 18.07 -16.71 -8.55
CA PRO A 60 18.45 -16.27 -7.21
C PRO A 60 17.31 -15.46 -6.59
N LYS A 61 17.22 -15.49 -5.26
CA LYS A 61 16.29 -14.64 -4.52
C LYS A 61 16.59 -13.18 -4.86
N GLU A 62 15.55 -12.44 -5.19
CA GLU A 62 15.68 -11.03 -5.54
C GLU A 62 15.30 -10.17 -4.35
N GLU A 63 16.16 -9.23 -4.00
CA GLU A 63 15.89 -8.30 -2.91
C GLU A 63 15.22 -7.03 -3.42
N TRP A 64 14.17 -6.63 -2.73
CA TRP A 64 13.35 -5.47 -3.03
C TRP A 64 13.23 -4.62 -1.77
N ARG A 65 13.75 -3.40 -1.86
CA ARG A 65 13.60 -2.41 -0.81
C ARG A 65 12.23 -1.75 -0.91
N GLY A 66 11.59 -1.55 0.24
CA GLY A 66 10.28 -0.95 0.33
C GLY A 66 10.03 -0.27 1.66
N MET A 67 8.80 0.18 1.88
CA MET A 67 8.39 0.85 3.10
C MET A 67 7.03 0.32 3.55
N VAL A 68 6.91 0.04 4.85
CA VAL A 68 5.64 -0.33 5.47
C VAL A 68 4.82 0.93 5.69
N LEU A 69 3.65 1.01 5.08
CA LEU A 69 2.83 2.22 5.05
C LEU A 69 1.85 2.24 6.22
N ALA A 70 1.11 1.15 6.40
CA ALA A 70 0.10 1.03 7.44
C ALA A 70 -0.25 -0.44 7.68
N ARG A 71 -0.98 -0.71 8.76
CA ARG A 71 -1.58 -2.02 9.00
C ARG A 71 -2.90 -2.15 8.22
N ALA A 72 -3.17 -3.32 7.67
CA ALA A 72 -4.43 -3.57 6.97
C ALA A 72 -5.62 -3.58 7.97
N PRO A 73 -6.76 -2.97 7.61
CA PRO A 73 -7.84 -2.70 8.57
C PRO A 73 -8.60 -3.96 9.00
N ILE A 74 -8.85 -4.89 8.07
CA ILE A 74 -9.63 -6.12 8.35
C ILE A 74 -8.70 -7.29 8.66
N MET A 75 -7.73 -7.55 7.78
CA MET A 75 -6.75 -8.62 7.95
C MET A 75 -5.61 -8.13 8.84
N THR A 76 -5.87 -8.05 10.14
CA THR A 76 -5.01 -7.28 11.06
C THR A 76 -3.60 -7.88 11.27
N THR A 77 -3.29 -9.06 10.76
CA THR A 77 -1.91 -9.57 10.70
C THR A 77 -1.14 -9.10 9.46
N TRP A 78 -1.79 -8.34 8.57
CA TRP A 78 -1.22 -7.92 7.29
C TRP A 78 -0.91 -6.42 7.28
N PHE A 79 0.04 -6.03 6.44
CA PHE A 79 0.54 -4.67 6.30
C PHE A 79 0.48 -4.21 4.84
N TYR A 80 0.14 -2.94 4.64
CA TYR A 80 0.33 -2.24 3.37
C TYR A 80 1.78 -1.85 3.19
N ILE A 81 2.34 -2.18 2.04
CA ILE A 81 3.75 -1.97 1.70
C ILE A 81 3.82 -1.41 0.27
N THR A 82 4.80 -0.55 0.01
CA THR A 82 5.23 -0.17 -1.35
C THR A 82 6.70 -0.50 -1.54
N TYR A 83 7.17 -0.66 -2.78
CA TYR A 83 8.56 -1.02 -3.09
C TYR A 83 9.20 0.01 -4.00
N GLU A 84 10.50 0.28 -3.86
CA GLU A 84 11.21 1.24 -4.71
C GLU A 84 11.24 0.80 -6.18
N LYS A 85 11.26 -0.52 -6.44
CA LYS A 85 11.22 -1.10 -7.79
C LYS A 85 9.85 -0.98 -8.47
N ASP A 86 8.79 -0.88 -7.68
CA ASP A 86 7.42 -0.65 -8.13
C ASP A 86 6.73 0.28 -7.13
N PRO A 87 7.10 1.58 -7.11
CA PRO A 87 6.66 2.52 -6.07
C PRO A 87 5.17 2.86 -6.19
N VAL A 88 4.57 2.35 -7.26
CA VAL A 88 3.31 2.75 -7.84
C VAL A 88 2.18 1.86 -7.32
N ARG A 89 2.44 0.79 -6.57
CA ARG A 89 1.39 -0.15 -6.15
C ARG A 89 1.41 -0.42 -4.65
N VAL A 90 0.21 -0.50 -4.06
CA VAL A 90 0.04 -1.02 -2.70
C VAL A 90 0.03 -2.55 -2.73
N TRP A 91 1.02 -3.12 -2.04
CA TRP A 91 1.13 -4.54 -1.74
C TRP A 91 0.61 -4.82 -0.33
N ILE A 92 0.16 -6.03 -0.07
CA ILE A 92 -0.30 -6.46 1.25
C ILE A 92 0.35 -7.78 1.67
N ARG A 93 0.92 -7.85 2.88
CA ARG A 93 1.65 -9.03 3.36
C ARG A 93 1.42 -9.33 4.84
N SER A 94 1.31 -10.61 5.19
CA SER A 94 1.03 -11.10 6.56
C SER A 94 2.25 -11.34 7.45
N ARG A 95 3.45 -11.50 6.87
CA ARG A 95 4.64 -11.89 7.61
C ARG A 95 5.90 -11.33 6.94
N PHE A 96 6.76 -10.77 7.77
CA PHE A 96 8.16 -10.53 7.44
C PHE A 96 8.96 -11.78 7.81
N GLY A 97 9.75 -12.34 6.88
CA GLY A 97 10.58 -13.52 7.13
C GLY A 97 11.59 -13.27 8.26
N SER A 98 12.19 -14.35 8.79
CA SER A 98 13.12 -14.33 9.93
C SER A 98 14.43 -13.55 9.70
N GLY A 99 14.59 -12.89 8.55
CA GLY A 99 15.71 -12.01 8.22
C GLY A 99 15.32 -10.70 7.54
N SER A 100 14.02 -10.44 7.33
CA SER A 100 13.52 -9.17 6.80
C SER A 100 13.00 -8.34 7.97
N GLY A 101 13.91 -7.82 8.78
CA GLY A 101 13.57 -6.90 9.87
C GLY A 101 13.41 -5.47 9.38
N PRO A 102 12.92 -4.55 10.22
CA PRO A 102 13.12 -3.13 9.96
C PRO A 102 14.63 -2.87 9.92
N ASP A 103 15.11 -2.12 8.94
CA ASP A 103 16.53 -1.74 8.91
C ASP A 103 16.82 -0.86 10.13
N GLU A 104 17.54 -1.42 11.12
CA GLU A 104 17.86 -0.74 12.39
C GLU A 104 18.76 0.48 12.17
N ASN A 105 19.47 0.57 11.03
CA ASN A 105 20.30 1.71 10.68
C ASN A 105 19.50 2.88 10.08
N VAL A 106 18.24 2.65 9.70
CA VAL A 106 17.34 3.70 9.22
C VAL A 106 16.47 4.15 10.39
N ALA A 107 16.93 5.21 11.06
CA ALA A 107 16.09 5.95 11.99
C ALA A 107 14.75 6.22 11.32
N ALA A 108 13.64 5.91 12.01
CA ALA A 108 12.33 6.31 11.50
C ALA A 108 12.28 7.83 11.61
N GLU A 109 12.59 8.52 10.53
CA GLU A 109 12.22 9.91 10.37
C GLU A 109 10.71 9.94 10.18
N ARG A 110 9.99 9.78 11.30
CA ARG A 110 8.59 10.15 11.36
C ARG A 110 8.61 11.65 11.13
N GLU A 111 8.25 12.07 9.92
CA GLU A 111 8.25 13.49 9.59
C GLU A 111 7.45 14.22 10.67
N PRO A 112 7.99 15.29 11.27
CA PRO A 112 7.21 16.09 12.21
C PRO A 112 5.95 16.47 11.46
N GLY A 113 4.79 16.18 12.07
CA GLY A 113 3.48 16.41 11.48
C GLY A 113 3.27 17.89 11.23
N GLU A 114 3.89 18.41 10.17
CA GLU A 114 3.57 19.69 9.60
C GLU A 114 2.14 19.55 9.10
N VAL A 115 1.28 20.45 9.54
CA VAL A 115 -0.14 20.43 9.24
C VAL A 115 -0.32 20.79 7.77
N VAL A 116 -0.01 19.83 6.88
CA VAL A 116 -0.39 19.88 5.48
C VAL A 116 -1.88 19.53 5.46
N ASP A 117 -2.71 20.48 5.02
CA ASP A 117 -4.13 20.20 4.78
C ASP A 117 -4.26 18.91 3.97
N SER A 118 -5.00 17.96 4.52
CA SER A 118 -5.12 16.64 3.91
C SER A 118 -5.68 16.76 2.49
N LEU A 119 -4.96 16.19 1.53
CA LEU A 119 -5.39 16.16 0.11
C LEU A 119 -6.46 15.09 -0.15
N VAL A 120 -6.88 14.33 0.87
CA VAL A 120 -7.88 13.26 0.71
C VAL A 120 -9.20 13.84 0.16
N GLY A 121 -9.75 13.16 -0.84
CA GLY A 121 -10.95 13.57 -1.58
C GLY A 121 -10.69 14.58 -2.70
N LYS A 122 -9.45 15.07 -2.88
CA LYS A 122 -9.10 15.94 -4.00
C LYS A 122 -8.93 15.12 -5.29
N GLN A 123 -9.38 15.69 -6.39
CA GLN A 123 -9.09 15.23 -7.75
C GLN A 123 -7.65 15.59 -8.11
N VAL A 124 -6.96 14.67 -8.78
CA VAL A 124 -5.59 14.84 -9.26
C VAL A 124 -5.53 14.53 -10.75
N GLU A 125 -4.72 15.29 -11.47
CA GLU A 125 -4.37 15.02 -12.86
C GLU A 125 -2.87 14.78 -12.97
N TYR A 126 -2.49 13.69 -13.62
CA TYR A 126 -1.12 13.38 -13.97
C TYR A 126 -0.94 13.44 -15.49
N ALA A 127 0.01 14.25 -15.96
CA ALA A 127 0.38 14.27 -17.37
C ALA A 127 1.31 13.07 -17.65
N LYS A 128 0.86 12.16 -18.50
CA LYS A 128 1.66 11.06 -19.02
C LYS A 128 2.68 11.62 -20.03
N GLU A 129 3.81 10.94 -20.19
CA GLU A 129 4.88 11.36 -21.12
C GLU A 129 4.42 11.41 -22.58
N ASP A 130 3.39 10.63 -22.93
CA ASP A 130 2.74 10.62 -24.25
C ASP A 130 1.83 11.84 -24.51
N GLY A 131 1.74 12.77 -23.57
CA GLY A 131 0.86 13.94 -23.63
C GLY A 131 -0.57 13.67 -23.18
N GLY A 132 -0.90 12.43 -22.80
CA GLY A 132 -2.17 12.08 -22.19
C GLY A 132 -2.29 12.63 -20.78
N LYS A 133 -3.53 12.79 -20.30
CA LYS A 133 -3.81 13.12 -18.90
C LYS A 133 -4.49 11.93 -18.22
N ARG A 134 -4.11 11.68 -16.98
CA ARG A 134 -4.69 10.67 -16.12
C ARG A 134 -5.38 11.36 -14.95
N SER A 135 -6.70 11.24 -14.86
CA SER A 135 -7.47 11.71 -13.72
C SER A 135 -7.56 10.62 -12.65
N GLY A 136 -7.64 11.06 -11.40
CA GLY A 136 -7.83 10.18 -10.25
C GLY A 136 -8.17 10.96 -8.99
N MET A 137 -8.32 10.23 -7.89
CA MET A 137 -8.66 10.78 -6.60
C MET A 137 -7.67 10.34 -5.54
N VAL A 138 -7.30 11.27 -4.65
CA VAL A 138 -6.58 10.94 -3.42
C VAL A 138 -7.56 10.30 -2.44
N ILE A 139 -7.33 9.04 -2.07
CA ILE A 139 -8.28 8.26 -1.25
C ILE A 139 -7.81 8.04 0.18
N HIS A 140 -6.51 8.20 0.47
CA HIS A 140 -5.97 7.99 1.81
C HIS A 140 -4.64 8.75 1.99
N GLN A 141 -4.36 9.15 3.23
CA GLN A 141 -3.08 9.72 3.63
C GLN A 141 -2.43 8.78 4.64
N VAL A 142 -1.14 8.49 4.45
CA VAL A 142 -0.42 7.54 5.31
C VAL A 142 -0.06 8.21 6.64
N GLU A 143 -0.58 7.70 7.75
CA GLU A 143 -0.39 8.29 9.08
C GLU A 143 1.07 8.35 9.53
N ALA A 144 1.87 7.34 9.15
CA ALA A 144 3.28 7.28 9.52
C ALA A 144 4.18 8.20 8.68
N LYS A 145 3.72 8.59 7.49
CA LYS A 145 4.41 9.51 6.58
C LYS A 145 3.36 10.39 5.87
N PRO A 146 2.97 11.54 6.47
CA PRO A 146 1.88 12.38 5.99
C PRO A 146 2.05 12.96 4.58
N SER A 147 3.27 12.99 4.06
CA SER A 147 3.61 13.33 2.68
C SER A 147 3.21 12.25 1.67
N VAL A 148 2.97 11.01 2.11
CA VAL A 148 2.59 9.88 1.26
C VAL A 148 1.07 9.67 1.22
N TYR A 149 0.56 9.49 0.01
CA TYR A 149 -0.87 9.35 -0.26
C TYR A 149 -1.16 8.13 -1.13
N PHE A 150 -2.37 7.58 -0.94
CA PHE A 150 -2.94 6.61 -1.86
C PHE A 150 -3.82 7.32 -2.88
N ILE A 151 -3.59 7.02 -4.16
CA ILE A 151 -4.30 7.59 -5.29
C ILE A 151 -4.97 6.45 -6.06
N LYS A 152 -6.25 6.64 -6.39
CA LYS A 152 -6.99 5.76 -7.30
C LYS A 152 -7.23 6.52 -8.60
N PHE A 153 -6.59 6.08 -9.68
CA PHE A 153 -6.83 6.61 -11.01
C PHE A 153 -8.08 5.99 -11.64
N ASP A 154 -8.78 6.74 -12.49
CA ASP A 154 -10.06 6.32 -13.05
C ASP A 154 -9.91 5.18 -14.08
N ASP A 155 -8.78 5.16 -14.80
CA ASP A 155 -8.47 4.21 -15.88
C ASP A 155 -7.89 2.87 -15.40
N ASP A 156 -7.72 2.65 -14.10
CA ASP A 156 -7.08 1.45 -13.54
C ASP A 156 -7.66 1.05 -12.19
N PHE A 157 -7.50 -0.21 -11.83
CA PHE A 157 -7.97 -0.81 -10.58
C PHE A 157 -6.89 -0.92 -9.50
N HIS A 158 -5.63 -0.61 -9.80
CA HIS A 158 -4.57 -0.58 -8.78
C HIS A 158 -4.71 0.65 -7.87
N ILE A 159 -4.21 0.50 -6.64
CA ILE A 159 -4.02 1.63 -5.72
C ILE A 159 -2.59 2.09 -5.78
N TYR A 160 -2.44 3.38 -6.04
CA TYR A 160 -1.14 4.00 -6.27
C TYR A 160 -0.61 4.69 -5.04
N VAL A 161 0.70 4.60 -4.80
CA VAL A 161 1.36 5.29 -3.69
C VAL A 161 2.21 6.43 -4.26
N TYR A 162 1.97 7.65 -3.79
CA TYR A 162 2.75 8.82 -4.20
C TYR A 162 3.20 9.62 -3.00
N ASP A 163 4.45 10.07 -3.05
CA ASP A 163 4.98 11.07 -2.15
C ASP A 163 4.70 12.47 -2.75
N LEU A 164 3.79 13.22 -2.15
CA LEU A 164 3.33 14.52 -2.62
C LEU A 164 3.97 15.63 -1.78
N VAL A 165 5.30 15.78 -1.89
CA VAL A 165 6.03 16.89 -1.28
C VAL A 165 5.75 18.17 -2.06
N LYS A 166 5.37 19.26 -1.37
CA LYS A 166 5.33 20.60 -1.98
C LYS A 166 6.74 21.00 -2.38
N THR A 167 7.01 21.05 -3.67
CA THR A 167 8.16 21.77 -4.20
C THR A 167 7.81 23.26 -4.19
N SER A 168 8.57 24.03 -3.40
CA SER A 168 8.46 25.49 -3.29
C SER A 168 9.37 26.18 -4.30
#